data_AF-A0A6L4B3B8-F1
#
_entry.id   AF-A0A6L4B3B8-F1
#
_cell.length_a   1.000
_cell.length_b   1.000
_cell.length_c   1.000
_cell.angle_alpha   90.00
_cell.angle_beta   90.00
_cell.angle_gamma   90.00
#
_symmetry.space_group_name_H-M   'P 1'
#
loop_
_entity.id
_entity.type
_entity.pdbx_description
1 polymer ?
#
loop_
_entity_poly.entity_id
_entity_poly.type
_entity_poly.pdbx_seq_one_letter_code
_entity_poly.pdbx_strand_id
1 'polypeptide(L)'
;MASRSPASSLPPSSPSRNGSTPWSAAASSSPPAGLGRSTSRYPSSRQRRPTFSSATCVMTGTATEPSAVAPTYWDSSAVIATLADETRSPAALAVLQSAGRVHLLSTLAWSEVLAGVSRLVREGKVTLAQRNRAADRLARAPWQAFAGQPDRQLARDLAQRHALRGPDLWHLTLALTVRQQLEELEFCCFDLALATAAAAEGLPVVAMGETS
;
A
#
# COMPACT_ATOMS: atom_id res chain seq x y z
N MET A 1 -25.01 -71.52 11.27
CA MET A 1 -24.42 -70.22 10.91
C MET A 1 -25.54 -69.20 10.77
N ALA A 2 -25.28 -67.97 11.20
CA ALA A 2 -26.19 -66.81 11.38
C ALA A 2 -27.14 -66.52 10.19
N SER A 3 -28.23 -65.77 10.26
CA SER A 3 -28.60 -64.55 11.04
C SER A 3 -30.12 -64.31 10.89
N ARG A 4 -30.89 -64.09 11.96
CA ARG A 4 -31.30 -62.80 12.58
C ARG A 4 -31.96 -61.75 11.65
N SER A 5 -33.26 -61.54 11.83
CA SER A 5 -33.96 -60.22 11.78
C SER A 5 -33.43 -59.31 12.92
N PRO A 6 -33.62 -57.96 12.97
CA PRO A 6 -34.94 -57.26 12.97
C PRO A 6 -34.93 -55.82 12.34
N ALA A 7 -36.08 -55.29 11.91
CA ALA A 7 -36.98 -54.28 12.55
C ALA A 7 -36.54 -52.80 12.58
N SER A 8 -37.47 -51.98 12.06
CA SER A 8 -38.02 -50.72 12.59
C SER A 8 -37.12 -49.49 12.80
N SER A 9 -37.36 -48.46 12.00
CA SER A 9 -36.92 -47.08 12.22
C SER A 9 -38.13 -46.16 12.41
N LEU A 10 -38.26 -45.59 13.62
CA LEU A 10 -39.04 -44.39 13.91
C LEU A 10 -38.10 -43.18 13.93
N PRO A 11 -38.56 -41.96 13.54
CA PRO A 11 -37.77 -40.73 13.60
C PRO A 11 -37.97 -40.01 14.95
N PRO A 12 -37.05 -39.10 15.33
CA PRO A 12 -37.55 -37.78 15.73
C PRO A 12 -36.67 -36.57 15.36
N SER A 13 -37.39 -35.48 15.06
CA SER A 13 -37.18 -34.10 15.53
C SER A 13 -35.98 -33.28 15.07
N SER A 14 -36.30 -32.26 14.27
CA SER A 14 -35.56 -31.00 14.13
C SER A 14 -35.42 -30.26 15.48
N PRO A 15 -34.41 -29.39 15.61
CA PRO A 15 -34.80 -27.99 15.77
C PRO A 15 -33.95 -26.98 14.98
N SER A 16 -34.69 -25.97 14.54
CA SER A 16 -34.31 -24.62 14.12
C SER A 16 -33.18 -23.98 14.95
N ARG A 17 -32.21 -23.35 14.28
CA ARG A 17 -31.37 -22.27 14.83
C ARG A 17 -31.33 -21.11 13.84
N ASN A 18 -32.35 -20.26 13.91
CA ASN A 18 -32.22 -18.83 13.64
C ASN A 18 -31.66 -18.17 14.90
N GLY A 19 -30.62 -17.36 14.75
CA GLY A 19 -29.96 -16.68 15.86
C GLY A 19 -29.19 -15.46 15.38
N SER A 20 -29.91 -14.49 14.83
CA SER A 20 -29.45 -13.13 14.60
C SER A 20 -29.19 -12.45 15.96
N THR A 21 -27.94 -12.11 16.28
CA THR A 21 -27.62 -11.21 17.39
C THR A 21 -27.45 -9.78 16.88
N PRO A 22 -28.22 -8.81 17.40
CA PRO A 22 -28.03 -7.40 17.11
C PRO A 22 -26.86 -6.81 17.92
N TRP A 23 -26.13 -5.90 17.28
CA TRP A 23 -25.23 -4.95 17.92
C TRP A 23 -26.04 -4.06 18.87
N SER A 24 -25.89 -4.25 20.17
CA SER A 24 -26.39 -3.29 21.17
C SER A 24 -25.20 -2.60 21.83
N ALA A 25 -25.19 -1.28 21.66
CA ALA A 25 -24.38 -0.33 22.40
C ALA A 25 -24.78 -0.33 23.88
N ALA A 26 -23.79 -0.30 24.78
CA ALA A 26 -23.97 0.17 26.14
C ALA A 26 -22.79 1.06 26.51
N ALA A 27 -23.12 2.31 26.81
CA ALA A 27 -22.23 3.32 27.36
C ALA A 27 -22.00 3.11 28.85
N SER A 28 -21.05 3.89 29.37
CA SER A 28 -20.83 4.29 30.77
C SER A 28 -19.96 3.37 31.66
N SER A 29 -18.71 3.78 31.81
CA SER A 29 -18.04 3.78 33.11
C SER A 29 -16.99 4.90 33.13
N SER A 30 -17.22 5.90 33.97
CA SER A 30 -16.35 7.04 34.24
C SER A 30 -14.99 6.62 34.82
N PRO A 31 -13.89 7.36 34.53
CA PRO A 31 -12.58 7.11 35.12
C PRO A 31 -12.39 7.81 36.48
N PRO A 32 -11.54 7.28 37.39
CA PRO A 32 -11.19 7.93 38.64
C PRO A 32 -10.18 9.07 38.45
N ALA A 33 -10.26 10.04 39.36
CA ALA A 33 -9.52 11.30 39.37
C ALA A 33 -8.14 11.21 40.04
N GLY A 34 -7.19 11.99 39.49
CA GLY A 34 -6.03 12.57 40.18
C GLY A 34 -4.77 11.70 40.23
N LEU A 35 -3.53 12.20 40.16
CA LEU A 35 -2.95 13.53 40.00
C LEU A 35 -1.49 13.29 39.54
N GLY A 36 -0.97 14.09 38.61
CA GLY A 36 0.44 14.02 38.21
C GLY A 36 0.82 15.11 37.22
N ARG A 37 1.24 16.27 37.73
CA ARG A 37 1.69 17.43 36.96
C ARG A 37 2.96 17.11 36.17
N SER A 38 2.99 17.45 34.88
CA SER A 38 4.22 17.91 34.22
C SER A 38 3.86 18.85 33.06
N THR A 39 3.98 20.15 33.34
CA THR A 39 3.86 21.20 32.33
C THR A 39 5.18 21.33 31.58
N SER A 40 5.31 20.64 30.45
CA SER A 40 6.39 20.89 29.50
C SER A 40 5.99 22.04 28.58
N ARG A 41 6.72 23.15 28.71
CA ARG A 41 6.61 24.37 27.90
C ARG A 41 7.19 24.08 26.51
N TYR A 42 6.36 24.04 25.48
CA TYR A 42 6.82 24.16 24.10
C TYR A 42 6.93 25.65 23.74
N PRO A 43 8.11 26.14 23.30
CA PRO A 43 8.23 27.50 22.78
C PRO A 43 7.60 27.59 21.38
N SER A 44 6.71 28.57 21.22
CA SER A 44 6.10 28.96 19.95
C SER A 44 7.13 29.59 19.01
N SER A 45 7.55 28.87 17.97
CA SER A 45 8.28 29.47 16.85
C SER A 45 7.29 30.12 15.88
N ARG A 46 7.16 31.45 15.99
CA ARG A 46 6.67 32.30 14.91
C ARG A 46 7.64 32.19 13.73
N GLN A 47 7.34 31.35 12.74
CA GLN A 47 8.02 31.42 11.46
C GLN A 47 7.36 32.46 10.56
N ARG A 48 8.20 33.39 10.13
CA ARG A 48 7.91 34.57 9.34
C ARG A 48 7.49 34.17 7.93
N ARG A 49 6.48 34.87 7.41
CA ARG A 49 6.12 34.87 5.98
C ARG A 49 7.33 35.29 5.14
N PRO A 50 7.71 34.55 4.08
CA PRO A 50 8.61 35.08 3.07
C PRO A 50 7.85 36.12 2.23
N THR A 51 8.41 37.32 2.14
CA THR A 51 8.01 38.36 1.20
C THR A 51 8.40 37.93 -0.21
N PHE A 52 7.41 37.75 -1.09
CA PHE A 52 7.65 37.61 -2.52
C PHE A 52 8.20 38.95 -3.06
N SER A 53 9.49 38.96 -3.40
CA SER A 53 10.12 40.05 -4.14
C SER A 53 10.02 39.74 -5.62
N SER A 54 9.18 40.49 -6.32
CA SER A 54 9.04 40.44 -7.78
C SER A 54 10.33 40.93 -8.44
N ALA A 55 11.12 40.02 -9.00
CA ALA A 55 12.16 40.35 -9.95
C ALA A 55 11.83 39.66 -11.28
N THR A 56 11.34 40.46 -12.23
CA THR A 56 11.09 40.05 -13.61
C THR A 56 12.45 39.79 -14.27
N CYS A 57 12.81 38.52 -14.38
CA CYS A 57 13.95 38.09 -15.19
C CYS A 57 13.43 37.67 -16.56
N VAL A 58 13.66 38.53 -17.57
CA VAL A 58 13.43 38.19 -18.97
C VAL A 58 14.51 37.20 -19.38
N MET A 59 14.12 35.95 -19.62
CA MET A 59 14.99 34.91 -20.15
C MET A 59 14.48 34.53 -21.55
N THR A 60 15.05 35.17 -22.57
CA THR A 60 15.11 34.59 -23.92
C THR A 60 16.20 33.53 -23.90
N GLY A 61 15.79 32.29 -23.68
CA GLY A 61 16.66 31.12 -23.78
C GLY A 61 15.80 29.92 -24.11
N THR A 62 15.95 29.40 -25.32
CA THR A 62 15.38 28.11 -25.73
C THR A 62 16.08 27.01 -24.94
N ALA A 63 15.62 26.78 -23.71
CA ALA A 63 15.96 25.59 -22.95
C ALA A 63 15.06 24.47 -23.49
N THR A 64 15.65 23.55 -24.24
CA THR A 64 15.11 22.19 -24.31
C THR A 64 15.25 21.65 -22.89
N GLU A 65 14.17 21.74 -22.11
CA GLU A 65 14.15 21.21 -20.75
C GLU A 65 14.45 19.70 -20.79
N PRO A 66 15.20 19.18 -19.81
CA PRO A 66 15.39 17.74 -19.70
C PRO A 66 14.01 17.11 -19.55
N SER A 67 13.63 16.25 -20.51
CA SER A 67 12.41 15.44 -20.48
C SER A 67 12.20 14.92 -19.06
N ALA A 68 11.24 15.49 -18.34
CA ALA A 68 11.03 15.20 -16.92
C ALA A 68 10.78 13.70 -16.77
N VAL A 69 11.61 13.03 -15.97
CA VAL A 69 11.43 11.60 -15.70
C VAL A 69 10.14 11.44 -14.88
N ALA A 70 9.20 10.66 -15.41
CA ALA A 70 7.90 10.44 -14.79
C ALA A 70 7.99 10.05 -13.29
N PRO A 71 7.14 10.57 -12.40
CA PRO A 71 7.02 10.05 -11.05
C PRO A 71 6.50 8.61 -11.09
N THR A 72 6.94 7.79 -10.13
CA THR A 72 6.53 6.39 -10.04
C THR A 72 5.85 6.11 -8.72
N TYR A 73 4.65 5.53 -8.77
CA TYR A 73 3.99 4.95 -7.62
C TYR A 73 4.41 3.49 -7.43
N TRP A 74 4.80 3.13 -6.20
CA TRP A 74 5.24 1.78 -5.86
C TRP A 74 4.19 1.05 -5.02
N ASP A 75 3.83 -0.16 -5.47
CA ASP A 75 3.11 -1.12 -4.65
C ASP A 75 4.07 -1.83 -3.67
N SER A 76 3.50 -2.60 -2.74
CA SER A 76 4.31 -3.35 -1.77
C SER A 76 5.14 -4.47 -2.40
N SER A 77 4.66 -5.08 -3.49
CA SER A 77 5.36 -6.20 -4.16
C SER A 77 6.67 -5.74 -4.82
N ALA A 78 6.67 -4.58 -5.47
CA ALA A 78 7.84 -3.96 -6.08
C ALA A 78 8.84 -3.47 -5.04
N VAL A 79 8.37 -2.90 -3.93
CA VAL A 79 9.27 -2.52 -2.84
C VAL A 79 9.94 -3.76 -2.25
N ILE A 80 9.21 -4.83 -1.96
CA ILE A 80 9.79 -6.09 -1.46
C ILE A 80 10.84 -6.63 -2.44
N ALA A 81 10.61 -6.55 -3.76
CA ALA A 81 11.59 -6.96 -4.76
C ALA A 81 12.90 -6.14 -4.68
N THR A 82 12.83 -4.83 -4.40
CA THR A 82 14.06 -4.02 -4.21
C THR A 82 14.81 -4.34 -2.91
N LEU A 83 14.13 -4.93 -1.92
CA LEU A 83 14.71 -5.23 -0.61
C LEU A 83 15.31 -6.65 -0.53
N ALA A 84 14.85 -7.56 -1.39
CA ALA A 84 15.34 -8.93 -1.43
C ALA A 84 16.82 -8.98 -1.84
N ASP A 85 17.66 -9.55 -0.98
CA ASP A 85 19.11 -9.70 -1.22
C ASP A 85 19.45 -10.66 -2.38
N GLU A 86 18.49 -11.45 -2.86
CA GLU A 86 18.71 -12.53 -3.83
C GLU A 86 17.96 -12.27 -5.15
N THR A 87 18.71 -11.80 -6.15
CA THR A 87 18.50 -12.10 -7.59
C THR A 87 17.17 -11.71 -8.26
N ARG A 88 16.30 -10.92 -7.64
CA ARG A 88 15.00 -10.51 -8.20
C ARG A 88 14.70 -9.09 -7.75
N SER A 89 14.91 -8.01 -8.50
CA SER A 89 14.68 -7.82 -9.92
C SER A 89 15.52 -6.63 -10.43
N PRO A 90 16.44 -6.84 -11.39
CA PRO A 90 17.21 -5.75 -12.00
C PRO A 90 16.33 -4.62 -12.53
N ALA A 91 15.12 -4.93 -12.99
CA ALA A 91 14.16 -3.93 -13.46
C ALA A 91 13.71 -2.99 -12.34
N ALA A 92 13.36 -3.52 -11.16
CA ALA A 92 12.96 -2.67 -10.02
C ALA A 92 14.12 -1.80 -9.54
N LEU A 93 15.33 -2.36 -9.46
CA LEU A 93 16.51 -1.60 -9.06
C LEU A 93 16.86 -0.51 -10.09
N ALA A 94 16.73 -0.79 -11.38
CA ALA A 94 16.95 0.20 -12.43
C ALA A 94 15.94 1.36 -12.33
N VAL A 95 14.67 1.08 -12.04
CA VAL A 95 13.66 2.12 -11.79
C VAL A 95 14.04 2.92 -10.53
N LEU A 96 14.40 2.26 -9.42
CA LEU A 96 14.78 2.93 -8.17
C LEU A 96 16.06 3.78 -8.29
N GLN A 97 16.98 3.40 -9.19
CA GLN A 97 18.24 4.10 -9.43
C GLN A 97 18.14 5.17 -10.52
N SER A 98 16.98 5.33 -11.15
CA SER A 98 16.77 6.32 -12.22
C SER A 98 16.90 7.74 -11.67
N ALA A 99 17.94 8.46 -12.12
CA ALA A 99 18.22 9.82 -11.67
C ALA A 99 17.06 10.77 -11.96
N GLY A 100 16.70 11.62 -10.99
CA GLY A 100 15.64 12.62 -11.12
C GLY A 100 14.21 12.08 -11.01
N ARG A 101 14.04 10.75 -10.89
CA ARG A 101 12.73 10.11 -10.71
C ARG A 101 12.22 10.30 -9.28
N VAL A 102 10.95 10.70 -9.14
CA VAL A 102 10.27 10.75 -7.84
C VAL A 102 9.64 9.39 -7.55
N HIS A 103 9.89 8.82 -6.36
CA HIS A 103 9.33 7.53 -5.95
C HIS A 103 8.26 7.70 -4.88
N LEU A 104 7.00 7.66 -5.27
CA LEU A 104 5.87 7.77 -4.36
C LEU A 104 5.61 6.45 -3.66
N LEU A 105 5.56 6.48 -2.32
CA LEU A 105 5.26 5.31 -1.50
C LEU A 105 4.16 5.63 -0.50
N SER A 106 3.06 4.88 -0.58
CA SER A 106 1.94 5.06 0.33
C SER A 106 2.20 4.49 1.73
N THR A 107 1.47 4.99 2.72
CA THR A 107 1.49 4.42 4.08
C THR A 107 0.98 2.98 4.10
N LEU A 108 0.04 2.62 3.22
CA LEU A 108 -0.39 1.22 3.06
C LEU A 108 0.78 0.36 2.57
N ALA A 109 1.41 0.73 1.45
CA ALA A 109 2.54 -0.03 0.89
C ALA A 109 3.66 -0.20 1.91
N TRP A 110 4.00 0.87 2.64
CA TRP A 110 4.97 0.82 3.74
C TRP A 110 4.60 -0.24 4.79
N SER A 111 3.35 -0.22 5.26
CA SER A 111 2.86 -1.17 6.27
C SER A 111 2.83 -2.61 5.76
N GLU A 112 2.47 -2.82 4.50
CA GLU A 112 2.44 -4.13 3.85
C GLU A 112 3.84 -4.72 3.70
N VAL A 113 4.83 -3.91 3.34
CA VAL A 113 6.23 -4.35 3.25
C VAL A 113 6.70 -4.83 4.62
N LEU A 114 6.49 -4.04 5.68
CA LEU A 114 6.88 -4.42 7.04
C LEU A 114 6.16 -5.70 7.52
N ALA A 115 4.86 -5.81 7.24
CA ALA A 115 4.07 -6.99 7.57
C ALA A 115 4.53 -8.22 6.77
N GLY A 116 4.82 -8.04 5.49
CA GLY A 116 5.31 -9.08 4.58
C GLY A 116 6.65 -9.65 5.02
N VAL A 117 7.64 -8.79 5.29
CA VAL A 117 8.95 -9.23 5.79
C VAL A 117 8.82 -9.91 7.17
N SER A 118 7.97 -9.37 8.06
CA SER A 118 7.73 -10.00 9.37
C SER A 118 7.08 -11.39 9.25
N ARG A 119 6.16 -11.56 8.30
CA ARG A 119 5.57 -12.86 7.98
C ARG A 119 6.63 -13.86 7.50
N LEU A 120 7.58 -13.43 6.65
CA LEU A 120 8.66 -14.29 6.17
C LEU A 120 9.57 -14.79 7.31
N VAL A 121 9.76 -13.98 8.36
CA VAL A 121 10.48 -14.42 9.58
C VAL A 121 9.70 -15.52 10.31
N ARG A 122 8.38 -15.34 10.49
CA ARG A 122 7.54 -16.36 11.14
C ARG A 122 7.49 -17.68 10.36
N GLU A 123 7.57 -17.60 9.04
CA GLU A 123 7.62 -18.75 8.15
C GLU A 123 9.02 -19.38 8.02
N GLY A 124 10.04 -18.83 8.72
CA GLY A 124 11.41 -19.35 8.68
C GLY A 124 12.14 -19.10 7.35
N LYS A 125 11.56 -18.29 6.46
CA LYS A 125 12.13 -17.99 5.13
C LYS A 125 13.20 -16.90 5.17
N VAL A 126 13.18 -16.06 6.21
CA VAL A 126 14.08 -14.94 6.39
C VAL A 126 14.49 -14.88 7.86
N THR A 127 15.76 -14.61 8.13
CA THR A 127 16.29 -14.43 9.49
C THR A 127 15.89 -13.08 10.09
N LEU A 128 15.93 -12.96 11.42
CA LEU A 128 15.69 -11.69 12.10
C LEU A 128 16.67 -10.59 11.65
N ALA A 129 17.93 -10.96 11.40
CA ALA A 129 18.96 -10.05 10.90
C ALA A 129 18.65 -9.56 9.48
N GLN A 130 18.17 -10.44 8.58
CA GLN A 130 17.72 -10.04 7.25
C GLN A 130 16.50 -9.13 7.31
N ARG A 131 15.52 -9.40 8.19
CA ARG A 131 14.37 -8.49 8.40
C ARG A 131 14.82 -7.09 8.82
N ASN A 132 15.72 -7.00 9.79
CA ASN A 132 16.24 -5.71 10.26
C ASN A 132 16.96 -4.97 9.13
N ARG A 133 17.80 -5.67 8.36
CA ARG A 133 18.46 -5.10 7.17
C ARG A 133 17.45 -4.60 6.13
N ALA A 134 16.36 -5.33 5.89
CA ALA A 134 15.32 -4.92 4.96
C ALA A 134 14.57 -3.68 5.45
N ALA A 135 14.22 -3.62 6.74
CA ALA A 135 13.58 -2.43 7.34
C ALA A 135 14.50 -1.20 7.28
N ASP A 136 15.78 -1.39 7.57
CA ASP A 136 16.82 -0.36 7.48
C ASP A 136 17.00 0.16 6.04
N ARG A 137 16.95 -0.73 5.04
CA ARG A 137 16.98 -0.35 3.62
C ARG A 137 15.72 0.39 3.20
N LEU A 138 14.55 -0.10 3.61
CA LEU A 138 13.27 0.56 3.37
C LEU A 138 13.29 2.00 3.90
N ALA A 139 13.86 2.22 5.10
CA ALA A 139 13.94 3.55 5.71
C ALA A 139 14.96 4.51 5.08
N ARG A 140 15.99 4.00 4.39
CA ARG A 140 17.03 4.82 3.75
C ARG A 140 16.80 5.05 2.26
N ALA A 141 15.95 4.27 1.63
CA ALA A 141 15.65 4.41 0.21
C ALA A 141 14.89 5.74 -0.07
N PRO A 142 15.00 6.29 -1.29
CA PRO A 142 14.56 7.65 -1.65
C PRO A 142 13.03 7.76 -1.84
N TRP A 143 12.25 7.18 -0.93
CA TRP A 143 10.80 7.22 -0.98
C TRP A 143 10.28 8.59 -0.57
N GLN A 144 9.41 9.16 -1.40
CA GLN A 144 8.56 10.25 -1.01
C GLN A 144 7.28 9.67 -0.41
N ALA A 145 7.14 9.82 0.91
CA ALA A 145 5.96 9.40 1.63
C ALA A 145 4.72 10.10 1.06
N PHE A 146 3.70 9.30 0.72
CA PHE A 146 2.47 9.78 0.11
C PHE A 146 1.26 9.35 0.94
N ALA A 147 0.48 10.33 1.40
CA ALA A 147 -0.68 10.12 2.28
C ALA A 147 -2.01 10.42 1.56
N GLY A 148 -2.13 10.02 0.30
CA GLY A 148 -3.37 10.17 -0.45
C GLY A 148 -4.45 9.18 -0.01
N GLN A 149 -5.70 9.53 -0.30
CA GLN A 149 -6.85 8.66 -0.14
C GLN A 149 -7.36 8.26 -1.53
N PRO A 150 -7.58 6.97 -1.80
CA PRO A 150 -8.17 6.55 -3.07
C PRO A 150 -9.61 7.04 -3.20
N ASP A 151 -9.99 7.46 -4.41
CA ASP A 151 -11.38 7.81 -4.70
C ASP A 151 -12.30 6.58 -4.54
N ARG A 152 -13.36 6.73 -3.73
CA ARG A 152 -14.25 5.60 -3.38
C ARG A 152 -15.13 5.16 -4.54
N GLN A 153 -15.54 6.10 -5.40
CA GLN A 153 -16.36 5.78 -6.56
C GLN A 153 -15.52 5.06 -7.60
N LEU A 154 -14.30 5.53 -7.84
CA LEU A 154 -13.32 4.84 -8.68
C LEU A 154 -13.01 3.45 -8.14
N ALA A 155 -12.81 3.27 -6.83
CA ALA A 155 -12.60 1.95 -6.24
C ALA A 155 -13.76 0.99 -6.53
N ARG A 156 -15.00 1.47 -6.40
CA ARG A 156 -16.20 0.69 -6.70
C ARG A 156 -16.24 0.27 -8.16
N ASP A 157 -15.96 1.21 -9.07
CA ASP A 157 -16.02 0.96 -10.51
C ASP A 157 -14.91 0.00 -10.95
N LEU A 158 -13.70 0.13 -10.39
CA LEU A 158 -12.58 -0.79 -10.62
C LEU A 158 -12.88 -2.19 -10.09
N ALA A 159 -13.52 -2.32 -8.93
CA ALA A 159 -13.89 -3.63 -8.37
C ALA A 159 -14.91 -4.40 -9.23
N GLN A 160 -15.70 -3.69 -10.05
CA GLN A 160 -16.64 -4.31 -10.99
C GLN A 160 -15.95 -4.77 -12.27
N ARG A 161 -14.88 -4.08 -12.69
CA ARG A 161 -14.13 -4.40 -13.92
C ARG A 161 -13.02 -5.42 -13.71
N HIS A 162 -12.40 -5.42 -12.52
CA HIS A 162 -11.22 -6.21 -12.21
C HIS A 162 -11.42 -7.03 -10.92
N ALA A 163 -11.12 -8.31 -10.98
CA ALA A 163 -11.18 -9.22 -9.84
C ALA A 163 -9.90 -9.13 -8.97
N LEU A 164 -9.62 -7.94 -8.41
CA LEU A 164 -8.44 -7.69 -7.57
C LEU A 164 -8.72 -7.94 -6.09
N ARG A 165 -7.69 -8.37 -5.33
CA ARG A 165 -7.74 -8.40 -3.86
C ARG A 165 -7.80 -6.99 -3.30
N GLY A 166 -8.32 -6.85 -2.07
CA GLY A 166 -8.53 -5.54 -1.42
C GLY A 166 -7.33 -4.59 -1.48
N PRO A 167 -6.11 -5.01 -1.08
CA PRO A 167 -4.95 -4.14 -1.15
C PRO A 167 -4.52 -3.75 -2.57
N ASP A 168 -4.59 -4.69 -3.52
CA ASP A 168 -4.24 -4.42 -4.93
C ASP A 168 -5.21 -3.43 -5.55
N LEU A 169 -6.51 -3.60 -5.29
CA LEU A 169 -7.54 -2.64 -5.67
C LEU A 169 -7.26 -1.27 -5.07
N TRP A 170 -6.84 -1.21 -3.80
CA TRP A 170 -6.49 0.05 -3.13
C TRP A 170 -5.29 0.73 -3.80
N HIS A 171 -4.23 -0.01 -4.13
CA HIS A 171 -3.06 0.51 -4.82
C HIS A 171 -3.41 1.07 -6.21
N LEU A 172 -4.15 0.30 -7.01
CA LEU A 172 -4.58 0.73 -8.34
C LEU A 172 -5.44 1.99 -8.26
N THR A 173 -6.42 2.00 -7.35
CA THR A 173 -7.32 3.15 -7.17
C THR A 173 -6.54 4.38 -6.75
N LEU A 174 -5.59 4.24 -5.81
CA LEU A 174 -4.80 5.38 -5.35
C LEU A 174 -3.92 5.92 -6.47
N ALA A 175 -3.25 5.05 -7.23
CA ALA A 175 -2.41 5.47 -8.35
C ALA A 175 -3.22 6.22 -9.41
N LEU A 176 -4.40 5.71 -9.78
CA LEU A 176 -5.29 6.39 -10.74
C LEU A 176 -5.87 7.70 -10.19
N THR A 177 -6.12 7.78 -8.88
CA THR A 177 -6.54 9.03 -8.23
C THR A 177 -5.44 10.09 -8.31
N VAL A 178 -4.19 9.70 -8.03
CA VAL A 178 -3.01 10.59 -8.13
C VAL A 178 -2.76 11.03 -9.56
N ARG A 179 -2.98 10.12 -10.52
CA ARG A 179 -2.76 10.40 -11.93
C ARG A 179 -3.63 11.54 -12.47
N GLN A 180 -4.77 11.82 -11.85
CA GLN A 180 -5.59 13.00 -12.20
C GLN A 180 -4.84 14.32 -11.98
N GLN A 181 -3.81 14.33 -11.12
CA GLN A 181 -2.96 15.49 -10.83
C GLN A 181 -1.56 15.36 -11.44
N LEU A 182 -1.13 14.13 -11.76
CA LEU A 182 0.18 13.77 -12.30
C LEU A 182 -0.02 12.81 -13.47
N GLU A 183 -0.33 13.32 -14.66
CA GLU A 183 -0.78 12.51 -15.80
C GLU A 183 0.28 11.50 -16.27
N GLU A 184 1.55 11.88 -16.13
CA GLU A 184 2.75 11.11 -16.42
C GLU A 184 3.06 10.01 -15.39
N LEU A 185 2.23 9.82 -14.35
CA LEU A 185 2.48 8.83 -13.30
C LEU A 185 2.63 7.41 -13.87
N GLU A 186 3.75 6.78 -13.54
CA GLU A 186 4.02 5.36 -13.80
C GLU A 186 3.75 4.50 -12.57
N PHE A 187 3.40 3.24 -12.79
CA PHE A 187 3.06 2.28 -11.74
C PHE A 187 4.07 1.13 -11.70
N CYS A 188 4.63 0.87 -10.53
CA CYS A 188 5.62 -0.17 -10.30
C CYS A 188 5.00 -1.27 -9.43
N CYS A 189 4.79 -2.45 -10.02
CA CYS A 189 4.24 -3.64 -9.36
C CYS A 189 4.80 -4.91 -9.98
N PHE A 190 4.87 -6.00 -9.20
CA PHE A 190 5.28 -7.34 -9.67
C PHE A 190 4.14 -8.35 -9.71
N ASP A 191 2.96 -7.97 -9.21
CA ASP A 191 1.76 -8.81 -9.29
C ASP A 191 1.16 -8.71 -10.70
N LEU A 192 1.12 -9.83 -11.42
CA LEU A 192 0.67 -9.88 -12.81
C LEU A 192 -0.81 -9.46 -12.97
N ALA A 193 -1.67 -9.83 -12.01
CA ALA A 193 -3.08 -9.49 -12.07
C ALA A 193 -3.27 -7.98 -11.88
N LEU A 194 -2.54 -7.40 -10.93
CA LEU A 194 -2.52 -5.95 -10.69
C LEU A 194 -1.92 -5.18 -11.87
N ALA A 195 -0.82 -5.65 -12.46
CA ALA A 195 -0.19 -5.03 -13.63
C ALA A 195 -1.13 -5.04 -14.84
N THR A 196 -1.83 -6.16 -15.07
CA THR A 196 -2.81 -6.31 -16.16
C THR A 196 -3.97 -5.34 -15.98
N ALA A 197 -4.49 -5.20 -14.75
CA ALA A 197 -5.55 -4.25 -14.44
C ALA A 197 -5.09 -2.79 -14.61
N ALA A 198 -3.87 -2.45 -14.17
CA ALA A 198 -3.28 -1.14 -14.38
C ALA A 198 -3.18 -0.78 -15.87
N ALA A 199 -2.64 -1.70 -16.69
CA ALA A 199 -2.55 -1.51 -18.13
C ALA A 199 -3.93 -1.35 -18.79
N ALA A 200 -4.93 -2.12 -18.35
CA ALA A 200 -6.30 -2.02 -18.86
C ALA A 200 -6.98 -0.67 -18.53
N GLU A 201 -6.60 -0.03 -17.42
CA GLU A 201 -7.03 1.33 -17.06
C GLU A 201 -6.10 2.42 -17.65
N GLY A 202 -5.20 2.03 -18.55
CA GLY A 202 -4.29 2.92 -19.26
C GLY A 202 -3.16 3.49 -18.39
N LEU A 203 -2.90 2.93 -17.21
CA LEU A 203 -1.83 3.33 -16.29
C LEU A 203 -0.52 2.63 -16.72
N PRO A 204 0.54 3.37 -17.12
CA PRO A 204 1.79 2.77 -17.58
C PRO A 204 2.47 1.95 -16.47
N VAL A 205 2.97 0.74 -16.80
CA VAL A 205 3.64 -0.16 -15.86
C VAL A 205 5.12 -0.31 -16.22
N VAL A 206 6.03 -0.12 -15.27
CA VAL A 206 7.50 0.00 -15.54
C VAL A 206 8.38 -1.12 -15.00
N ALA A 207 7.83 -2.08 -14.24
CA ALA A 207 8.61 -3.17 -13.67
C ALA A 207 7.93 -4.52 -13.87
N MET A 208 7.91 -5.00 -15.10
CA MET A 208 7.56 -6.39 -15.39
C MET A 208 8.87 -7.17 -15.51
N GLY A 209 9.13 -8.10 -14.59
CA GLY A 209 10.22 -9.05 -14.81
C GLY A 209 9.91 -9.82 -16.09
N GLU A 210 10.79 -9.73 -17.09
CA GLU A 210 10.73 -10.63 -18.24
C GLU A 210 10.79 -12.06 -17.69
N THR A 211 9.68 -12.79 -17.85
CA THR A 211 9.70 -14.23 -17.72
C THR A 211 10.43 -14.74 -18.95
N SER A 212 11.74 -14.98 -18.80
CA SER A 212 12.50 -15.81 -19.74
C SER A 212 11.91 -17.22 -19.80
#